data_AF-A0A7C7ZGI7-F1
#
_entry.id   AF-A0A7C7ZGI7-F1
#
_cell.length_a   1.000
_cell.length_b   1.000
_cell.length_c   1.000
_cell.angle_alpha   90.00
_cell.angle_beta   90.00
_cell.angle_gamma   90.00
#
_symmetry.space_group_name_H-M   'P 1'
#
loop_
_entity.id
_entity.type
_entity.pdbx_description
1 polymer ?
#
loop_
_entity_poly.entity_id
_entity_poly.type
_entity_poly.pdbx_seq_one_letter_code
_entity_poly.pdbx_strand_id
1 'polypeptide(L)'
;MTSEPQSLARSAQADWDTGFEHIGDPHQEILAQCTERGWLSLFRNDFGDDFKPEGSDWVSHPKGYYQPGVLALSREARVLYRWSCRPTRKNVGGAAVRPTAPHVWTSIQSALTEPSNAPDVPHDDNPVYDSTGIPWPLFVSLLLANGWFLRPVPFNLQSGGGARIQARLLKAAIRIPIFAAAWGAAFSVLPTWIPTLALAGWIAKITPGVRTINRRFQNVGPGENPAGVASD
;
A
#
# COMPACT_ATOMS: atom_id res chain seq x y z
N MET A 1 4.33 8.25 13.17
CA MET A 1 3.26 7.52 13.88
C MET A 1 2.96 6.23 13.12
N THR A 2 2.91 5.07 13.78
CA THR A 2 2.56 3.77 13.18
C THR A 2 1.44 3.09 13.98
N SER A 3 0.60 2.27 13.34
CA SER A 3 -0.43 1.46 14.02
C SER A 3 0.13 0.22 14.71
N GLU A 4 1.44 0.06 14.71
CA GLU A 4 2.18 -0.98 15.46
C GLU A 4 2.47 -0.51 16.91
N PRO A 5 2.69 -1.43 17.85
CA PRO A 5 3.19 -1.13 19.19
C PRO A 5 4.48 -0.31 19.20
N GLN A 6 4.66 0.46 20.27
CA GLN A 6 5.83 1.32 20.46
C GLN A 6 7.17 0.56 20.37
N SER A 7 7.21 -0.72 20.77
CA SER A 7 8.41 -1.57 20.66
C SER A 7 8.84 -1.78 19.20
N LEU A 8 7.89 -2.03 18.30
CA LEU A 8 8.14 -2.18 16.87
C LEU A 8 8.45 -0.84 16.20
N ALA A 9 7.80 0.23 16.63
CA ALA A 9 8.11 1.59 16.18
C ALA A 9 9.57 1.97 16.47
N ARG A 10 10.05 1.70 17.70
CA ARG A 10 11.46 1.92 18.10
C ARG A 10 12.43 1.03 17.36
N SER A 11 12.07 -0.24 17.13
CA SER A 11 12.90 -1.16 16.36
C SER A 11 13.09 -0.65 14.93
N ALA A 12 11.99 -0.23 14.28
CA ALA A 12 12.06 0.38 12.95
C ALA A 12 12.86 1.69 12.92
N GLN A 13 12.77 2.52 13.95
CA GLN A 13 13.57 3.75 14.06
C GLN A 13 15.07 3.43 14.09
N ALA A 14 15.47 2.44 14.90
CA ALA A 14 16.86 2.00 14.99
C ALA A 14 17.34 1.33 13.68
N ASP A 15 16.51 0.46 13.09
CA ASP A 15 16.87 -0.28 11.87
C ASP A 15 16.98 0.62 10.63
N TRP A 16 16.14 1.67 10.54
CA TRP A 16 16.08 2.54 9.37
C TRP A 16 16.88 3.84 9.54
N ASP A 17 17.40 4.10 10.74
CA ASP A 17 18.21 5.28 11.07
C ASP A 17 17.58 6.59 10.56
N THR A 18 16.30 6.79 10.85
CA THR A 18 15.51 7.88 10.26
C THR A 18 15.82 9.25 10.85
N GLY A 19 16.51 9.31 11.99
CA GLY A 19 16.87 10.56 12.67
C GLY A 19 15.71 11.30 13.35
N PHE A 20 14.51 10.71 13.40
CA PHE A 20 13.34 11.26 14.08
C PHE A 20 12.57 10.20 14.88
N GLU A 21 11.78 10.66 15.85
CA GLU A 21 11.04 9.76 16.74
C GLU A 21 9.91 9.02 16.02
N HIS A 22 9.87 7.70 16.20
CA HIS A 22 8.75 6.88 15.77
C HIS A 22 7.82 6.60 16.95
N ILE A 23 6.59 7.10 16.85
CA ILE A 23 5.52 6.83 17.82
C ILE A 23 4.65 5.67 17.33
N GLY A 24 4.44 4.66 18.17
CA GLY A 24 3.46 3.60 17.98
C GLY A 24 2.11 3.98 18.58
N ASP A 25 1.05 3.76 17.83
CA ASP A 25 -0.36 4.05 18.15
C ASP A 25 -1.22 2.79 17.91
N PRO A 26 -0.96 1.67 18.61
CA PRO A 26 -1.65 0.40 18.36
C PRO A 26 -3.14 0.43 18.73
N HIS A 27 -3.54 1.37 19.58
CA HIS A 27 -4.91 1.59 19.99
C HIS A 27 -5.60 2.72 19.20
N GLN A 28 -4.88 3.38 18.29
CA GLN A 28 -5.36 4.40 17.35
C GLN A 28 -5.93 5.65 18.03
N GLU A 29 -5.41 6.01 19.20
CA GLU A 29 -5.89 7.13 20.00
C GLU A 29 -5.44 8.47 19.43
N ILE A 30 -4.21 8.53 18.91
CA ILE A 30 -3.68 9.73 18.27
C ILE A 30 -4.45 10.01 16.98
N LEU A 31 -4.68 8.97 16.16
CA LEU A 31 -5.49 9.09 14.95
C LEU A 31 -6.94 9.52 15.25
N ALA A 32 -7.53 8.99 16.32
CA ALA A 32 -8.87 9.38 16.76
C ALA A 32 -8.92 10.88 17.10
N GLN A 33 -7.96 11.39 17.90
CA GLN A 33 -7.89 12.82 18.21
C GLN A 33 -7.67 13.70 16.96
N CYS A 34 -6.83 13.26 16.02
CA CYS A 34 -6.66 13.98 14.74
C CYS A 34 -7.96 14.05 13.94
N THR A 35 -8.78 12.99 13.98
CA THR A 35 -10.07 12.93 13.30
C THR A 35 -11.11 13.83 13.99
N GLU A 36 -11.22 13.74 15.32
CA GLU A 36 -12.14 14.55 16.12
C GLU A 36 -11.88 16.05 15.97
N ARG A 37 -10.62 16.44 15.84
CA ARG A 37 -10.21 17.84 15.60
C ARG A 37 -10.37 18.28 14.14
N GLY A 38 -10.78 17.39 13.25
CA GLY A 38 -10.89 17.67 11.81
C GLY A 38 -9.54 17.87 11.12
N TRP A 39 -8.42 17.47 11.74
CA TRP A 39 -7.08 17.65 11.19
C TRP A 39 -6.77 16.66 10.08
N LEU A 40 -6.95 15.37 10.34
CA LEU A 40 -6.65 14.31 9.37
C LEU A 40 -7.39 13.03 9.75
N SER A 41 -7.99 12.40 8.74
CA SER A 41 -8.54 11.06 8.82
C SER A 41 -7.82 10.14 7.83
N LEU A 42 -7.60 8.89 8.24
CA LEU A 42 -6.91 7.89 7.45
C LEU A 42 -7.81 6.68 7.22
N PHE A 43 -7.70 6.06 6.05
CA PHE A 43 -8.40 4.81 5.78
C PHE A 43 -7.84 3.73 6.70
N ARG A 44 -8.72 2.94 7.32
CA ARG A 44 -8.33 1.83 8.20
C ARG A 44 -8.70 0.50 7.58
N ASN A 45 -7.84 -0.48 7.83
CA ASN A 45 -7.98 -1.84 7.39
C ASN A 45 -7.91 -2.77 8.60
N ASP A 46 -8.88 -3.65 8.71
CA ASP A 46 -8.92 -4.65 9.77
C ASP A 46 -8.38 -5.98 9.19
N PHE A 47 -7.38 -6.59 9.85
CA PHE A 47 -6.77 -7.86 9.39
C PHE A 47 -7.75 -9.05 9.37
N GLY A 48 -8.96 -8.90 9.94
CA GLY A 48 -10.02 -9.91 9.87
C GLY A 48 -10.64 -10.01 8.47
N ASP A 49 -10.84 -8.87 7.81
CA ASP A 49 -11.42 -8.79 6.46
C ASP A 49 -10.34 -8.69 5.37
N ASP A 50 -9.18 -8.12 5.72
CA ASP A 50 -8.07 -7.90 4.81
C ASP A 50 -6.95 -8.94 4.91
N PHE A 51 -6.21 -9.05 3.82
CA PHE A 51 -5.15 -10.02 3.62
C PHE A 51 -4.04 -9.89 4.69
N LYS A 52 -4.02 -10.76 5.72
CA LYS A 52 -2.79 -11.03 6.50
C LYS A 52 -1.89 -11.96 5.68
N PRO A 53 -0.71 -11.50 5.23
CA PRO A 53 0.15 -12.36 4.42
C PRO A 53 0.72 -13.53 5.23
N GLU A 54 0.84 -14.70 4.61
CA GLU A 54 1.48 -15.88 5.21
C GLU A 54 2.93 -15.53 5.66
N GLY A 55 3.29 -15.81 6.92
CA GLY A 55 4.61 -15.48 7.49
C GLY A 55 4.75 -14.03 8.02
N SER A 56 3.64 -13.34 8.30
CA SER A 56 3.62 -12.02 8.93
C SER A 56 3.31 -12.07 10.44
N ASP A 57 3.79 -13.10 11.14
CA ASP A 57 3.53 -13.29 12.58
C ASP A 57 4.13 -12.17 13.45
N TRP A 58 5.10 -11.44 12.91
CA TRP A 58 5.71 -10.26 13.52
C TRP A 58 4.83 -9.00 13.44
N VAL A 59 3.83 -8.97 12.56
CA VAL A 59 2.93 -7.82 12.38
C VAL A 59 1.90 -7.83 13.51
N SER A 60 1.80 -6.74 14.25
CA SER A 60 0.94 -6.63 15.43
C SER A 60 0.09 -5.37 15.36
N HIS A 61 -1.08 -5.49 14.75
CA HIS A 61 -2.04 -4.40 14.65
C HIS A 61 -3.35 -4.76 15.37
N PRO A 62 -3.44 -4.55 16.71
CA PRO A 62 -4.57 -5.01 17.52
C PRO A 62 -5.93 -4.48 17.06
N LYS A 63 -5.96 -3.26 16.51
CA LYS A 63 -7.17 -2.60 15.96
C LYS A 63 -7.11 -2.41 14.44
N GLY A 64 -6.33 -3.23 13.74
CA GLY A 64 -6.04 -3.01 12.33
C GLY A 64 -4.98 -1.93 12.10
N TYR A 65 -4.72 -1.64 10.84
CA TYR A 65 -3.71 -0.70 10.39
C TYR A 65 -4.34 0.41 9.57
N TYR A 66 -3.86 1.64 9.75
CA TYR A 66 -4.26 2.75 8.92
C TYR A 66 -3.32 2.88 7.71
N GLN A 67 -3.90 3.35 6.61
CA GLN A 67 -3.17 3.76 5.42
C GLN A 67 -2.28 4.97 5.74
N PRO A 68 -1.16 5.16 5.02
CA PRO A 68 -0.26 6.28 5.22
C PRO A 68 -0.93 7.64 5.12
N GLY A 69 -0.34 8.64 5.76
CA GLY A 69 -0.74 10.03 5.63
C GLY A 69 0.36 10.97 6.08
N VAL A 70 0.15 12.26 5.82
CA VAL A 70 1.02 13.34 6.26
C VAL A 70 0.14 14.39 6.93
N LEU A 71 0.54 14.85 8.12
CA LEU A 71 -0.04 15.98 8.82
C LEU A 71 1.09 16.89 9.30
N ALA A 72 1.01 18.17 8.98
CA ALA A 72 1.88 19.20 9.51
C ALA A 72 1.03 20.23 10.26
N LEU A 73 1.44 20.57 11.47
CA LEU A 73 0.77 21.53 12.33
C LEU A 73 1.73 22.67 12.70
N SER A 74 1.20 23.88 12.86
CA SER A 74 1.91 24.97 13.53
C SER A 74 1.93 24.75 15.05
N ARG A 75 2.66 25.59 15.78
CA ARG A 75 2.68 25.57 17.25
C ARG A 75 1.30 25.88 17.85
N GLU A 76 0.51 26.69 17.15
CA GLU A 76 -0.86 27.07 17.48
C GLU A 76 -1.88 26.01 17.07
N ALA A 77 -1.41 24.85 16.59
CA ALA A 77 -2.21 23.73 16.14
C ALA A 77 -3.08 24.01 14.90
N ARG A 78 -2.65 24.98 14.08
CA ARG A 78 -3.17 25.20 12.73
C ARG A 78 -2.63 24.15 11.77
N VAL A 79 -3.46 23.59 10.90
CA VAL A 79 -3.04 22.65 9.85
C VAL A 79 -2.32 23.39 8.73
N LEU A 80 -1.04 23.06 8.54
CA LEU A 80 -0.16 23.62 7.50
C LEU A 80 -0.12 22.73 6.25
N TYR A 81 -0.34 21.44 6.41
CA TYR A 81 -0.45 20.49 5.31
C TYR A 81 -1.15 19.22 5.81
N ARG A 82 -2.02 18.64 4.98
CA ARG A 82 -2.61 17.33 5.26
C ARG A 82 -2.85 16.53 3.99
N TRP A 83 -2.51 15.25 4.04
CA TRP A 83 -2.73 14.29 2.97
C TRP A 83 -3.03 12.92 3.58
N SER A 84 -3.99 12.22 3.00
CA SER A 84 -4.36 10.85 3.33
C SER A 84 -4.23 9.95 2.10
N CYS A 85 -3.60 8.80 2.28
CA CYS A 85 -3.46 7.82 1.23
C CYS A 85 -4.82 7.19 0.90
N ARG A 86 -5.27 7.33 -0.36
CA ARG A 86 -6.43 6.60 -0.87
C ARG A 86 -6.00 5.23 -1.41
N PRO A 87 -6.46 4.11 -0.84
CA PRO A 87 -6.10 2.80 -1.32
C PRO A 87 -6.87 2.46 -2.59
N THR A 88 -6.16 2.39 -3.71
CA THR A 88 -6.69 2.04 -5.03
C THR A 88 -5.85 0.97 -5.68
N ARG A 89 -6.35 0.31 -6.73
CA ARG A 89 -5.53 -0.62 -7.54
C ARG A 89 -4.30 0.06 -8.15
N LYS A 90 -4.43 1.34 -8.54
CA LYS A 90 -3.29 2.13 -9.06
C LYS A 90 -2.24 2.34 -7.97
N ASN A 91 -2.66 2.55 -6.73
CA ASN A 91 -1.77 2.70 -5.56
C ASN A 91 -1.44 1.35 -4.89
N VAL A 92 -1.71 0.21 -5.53
CA VAL A 92 -1.41 -1.11 -4.94
C VAL A 92 -1.99 -1.21 -3.51
N GLY A 93 -3.24 -0.77 -3.32
CA GLY A 93 -3.94 -0.83 -2.03
C GLY A 93 -3.36 0.14 -1.00
N GLY A 94 -2.73 1.23 -1.44
CA GLY A 94 -2.14 2.23 -0.57
C GLY A 94 -0.62 2.10 -0.37
N ALA A 95 -0.01 1.06 -0.91
CA ALA A 95 1.38 0.73 -0.67
C ALA A 95 2.39 1.43 -1.59
N ALA A 96 1.97 1.95 -2.75
CA ALA A 96 2.91 2.29 -3.82
C ALA A 96 3.29 3.77 -3.93
N VAL A 97 2.37 4.70 -3.68
CA VAL A 97 2.61 6.13 -3.95
C VAL A 97 2.60 6.99 -2.70
N ARG A 98 3.50 7.95 -2.62
CA ARG A 98 3.58 8.98 -1.56
C ARG A 98 3.77 10.37 -2.18
N PRO A 99 3.26 11.44 -1.55
CA PRO A 99 3.66 12.80 -1.91
C PRO A 99 5.17 12.94 -1.85
N THR A 100 5.75 13.63 -2.84
CA THR A 100 7.19 13.92 -2.84
C THR A 100 7.54 14.88 -1.70
N ALA A 101 8.70 14.69 -1.08
CA ALA A 101 9.16 15.56 -0.01
C ALA A 101 9.27 17.04 -0.43
N PRO A 102 9.77 17.40 -1.64
CA PRO A 102 9.78 18.79 -2.10
C PRO A 102 8.38 19.40 -2.22
N HIS A 103 7.39 18.65 -2.70
CA HIS A 103 6.00 19.11 -2.78
C HIS A 103 5.45 19.44 -1.39
N VAL A 104 5.53 18.48 -0.46
CA VAL A 104 5.06 18.65 0.92
C VAL A 104 5.75 19.84 1.58
N TRP A 105 7.08 19.94 1.47
CA TRP A 105 7.83 21.04 2.08
C TRP A 105 7.45 22.40 1.50
N THR A 106 7.30 22.50 0.18
CA THR A 106 6.88 23.74 -0.48
C THR A 106 5.49 24.15 -0.01
N SER A 107 4.54 23.22 0.08
CA SER A 107 3.19 23.50 0.59
C SER A 107 3.21 24.01 2.04
N ILE A 108 4.02 23.38 2.91
CA ILE A 108 4.18 23.83 4.30
C ILE A 108 4.77 25.24 4.34
N GLN A 109 5.82 25.51 3.55
CA GLN A 109 6.43 26.85 3.50
C GLN A 109 5.43 27.92 3.04
N SER A 110 4.62 27.63 2.02
CA SER A 110 3.56 28.54 1.59
C SER A 110 2.55 28.80 2.72
N ALA A 111 2.07 27.76 3.40
CA ALA A 111 1.12 27.91 4.50
C ALA A 111 1.68 28.72 5.68
N LEU A 112 2.98 28.62 5.95
CA LEU A 112 3.67 29.38 6.98
C LEU A 112 3.79 30.88 6.68
N THR A 113 3.66 31.31 5.42
CA THR A 113 3.63 32.74 5.06
C THR A 113 2.30 33.40 5.39
N GLU A 114 1.25 32.61 5.60
CA GLU A 114 -0.05 33.11 6.00
C GLU A 114 -0.08 33.47 7.49
N PRO A 115 -0.94 34.42 7.91
CA PRO A 115 -1.11 34.78 9.32
C PRO A 115 -1.43 33.57 10.21
N SER A 116 -1.07 33.63 11.48
CA SER A 116 -1.32 32.54 12.45
C SER A 116 -2.80 32.24 12.67
N ASN A 117 -3.69 33.19 12.39
CA ASN A 117 -5.14 33.04 12.47
C ASN A 117 -5.80 32.64 11.13
N ALA A 118 -5.00 32.37 10.09
CA ALA A 118 -5.53 31.86 8.84
C ALA A 118 -6.17 30.47 9.05
N PRO A 119 -7.17 30.10 8.24
CA PRO A 119 -7.81 28.80 8.35
C PRO A 119 -6.83 27.65 8.10
N ASP A 120 -7.24 26.46 8.53
CA ASP A 120 -6.55 25.21 8.21
C ASP A 120 -6.49 24.98 6.70
N VAL A 121 -5.33 24.53 6.21
CA VAL A 121 -5.14 24.19 4.80
C VAL A 121 -6.08 23.03 4.40
N PRO A 122 -6.70 23.07 3.19
CA PRO A 122 -7.52 21.97 2.70
C PRO A 122 -6.73 20.66 2.57
N HIS A 123 -7.44 19.55 2.40
CA HIS A 123 -6.80 18.28 2.09
C HIS A 123 -6.13 18.33 0.71
N ASP A 124 -4.93 17.79 0.60
CA ASP A 124 -4.23 17.70 -0.68
C ASP A 124 -4.75 16.50 -1.49
N ASP A 125 -5.71 16.77 -2.38
CA ASP A 125 -6.29 15.74 -3.26
C ASP A 125 -5.45 15.48 -4.53
N ASN A 126 -4.45 16.31 -4.81
CA ASN A 126 -3.63 16.21 -6.02
C ASN A 126 -2.14 16.43 -5.73
N PRO A 127 -1.53 15.61 -4.86
CA PRO A 127 -0.11 15.73 -4.57
C PRO A 127 0.73 15.30 -5.77
N VAL A 128 1.95 15.83 -5.86
CA VAL A 128 2.96 15.27 -6.75
C VAL A 128 3.49 13.99 -6.13
N TYR A 129 3.28 12.85 -6.78
CA TYR A 129 3.70 11.53 -6.29
C TYR A 129 5.15 11.19 -6.65
N ASP A 130 5.79 10.40 -5.79
CA ASP A 130 7.14 9.87 -5.96
C ASP A 130 7.25 8.73 -6.99
N SER A 131 6.12 8.12 -7.35
CA SER A 131 6.06 7.04 -8.33
C SER A 131 4.75 7.00 -9.11
N THR A 132 4.81 6.41 -10.30
CA THR A 132 3.63 6.03 -11.06
C THR A 132 3.33 4.57 -10.73
N GLY A 133 2.26 4.33 -9.98
CA GLY A 133 1.93 3.00 -9.48
C GLY A 133 1.87 1.91 -10.58
N ILE A 134 1.97 0.64 -10.18
CA ILE A 134 2.10 -0.48 -11.11
C ILE A 134 0.75 -0.76 -11.80
N PRO A 135 0.70 -0.88 -13.14
CA PRO A 135 -0.52 -1.30 -13.84
C PRO A 135 -1.06 -2.62 -13.29
N TRP A 136 -2.37 -2.67 -13.03
CA TRP A 136 -3.00 -3.82 -12.36
C TRP A 136 -2.69 -5.19 -13.01
N PRO A 137 -2.74 -5.36 -14.35
CA PRO A 137 -2.39 -6.64 -14.97
C PRO A 137 -0.94 -7.06 -14.73
N LEU A 138 -0.02 -6.09 -14.71
CA LEU A 138 1.39 -6.34 -14.42
C LEU A 138 1.58 -6.74 -12.96
N PHE A 139 0.88 -6.07 -12.03
CA PHE A 139 0.89 -6.43 -10.61
C PHE A 139 0.42 -7.87 -10.38
N VAL A 140 -0.73 -8.27 -10.95
CA VAL A 140 -1.22 -9.65 -10.83
C VAL A 140 -0.24 -10.65 -11.43
N SER A 141 0.39 -10.31 -12.56
CA SER A 141 1.40 -11.16 -13.20
C SER A 141 2.64 -11.34 -12.32
N LEU A 142 3.09 -10.30 -11.61
CA LEU A 142 4.20 -10.38 -10.66
C LEU A 142 3.86 -11.29 -9.48
N LEU A 143 2.64 -11.23 -8.94
CA LEU A 143 2.19 -12.12 -7.87
C LEU A 143 2.15 -13.58 -8.32
N LEU A 144 1.64 -13.86 -9.53
CA LEU A 144 1.63 -15.20 -10.11
C LEU A 144 3.07 -15.70 -10.33
N ALA A 145 3.93 -14.88 -10.92
CA ALA A 145 5.33 -15.24 -11.18
C ALA A 145 6.12 -15.53 -9.90
N ASN A 146 5.85 -14.80 -8.81
CA ASN A 146 6.43 -15.07 -7.49
C ASN A 146 6.05 -16.47 -6.98
N GLY A 147 4.80 -16.90 -7.20
CA GLY A 147 4.31 -18.26 -6.91
C GLY A 147 4.46 -19.26 -8.06
N TRP A 148 5.42 -19.05 -8.97
CA TRP A 148 5.72 -19.95 -10.09
C TRP A 148 4.54 -20.24 -11.02
N PHE A 149 3.63 -19.27 -11.16
CA PHE A 149 2.39 -19.35 -11.95
C PHE A 149 1.40 -20.43 -11.48
N LEU A 150 1.58 -21.02 -10.29
CA LEU A 150 0.66 -22.01 -9.73
C LEU A 150 -0.37 -21.39 -8.78
N ARG A 151 0.02 -20.31 -8.10
CA ARG A 151 -0.84 -19.48 -7.25
C ARG A 151 -0.24 -18.08 -7.11
N PRO A 152 -1.05 -17.04 -6.89
CA PRO A 152 -0.50 -15.73 -6.53
C PRO A 152 0.14 -15.77 -5.14
N VAL A 153 1.34 -15.19 -5.02
CA VAL A 153 2.06 -15.08 -3.74
C VAL A 153 2.50 -13.63 -3.52
N PRO A 154 2.19 -13.00 -2.36
CA PRO A 154 2.57 -11.62 -2.06
C PRO A 154 4.07 -11.42 -1.81
N PHE A 155 4.50 -10.17 -1.92
CA PHE A 155 5.87 -9.74 -1.58
C PHE A 155 5.91 -9.21 -0.15
N ASN A 156 5.94 -10.12 0.83
CA ASN A 156 5.91 -9.72 2.24
C ASN A 156 7.21 -9.05 2.67
N LEU A 157 7.08 -8.00 3.49
CA LEU A 157 8.16 -7.46 4.29
C LEU A 157 8.61 -8.52 5.30
N GLN A 158 9.92 -8.74 5.34
CA GLN A 158 10.60 -9.55 6.35
C GLN A 158 11.52 -8.62 7.14
N SER A 159 11.87 -8.96 8.38
CA SER A 159 12.88 -8.24 9.16
C SER A 159 14.17 -8.06 8.34
N GLY A 160 14.68 -6.82 8.28
CA GLY A 160 15.84 -6.40 7.46
C GLY A 160 15.60 -6.29 5.94
N GLY A 161 14.35 -6.19 5.47
CA GLY A 161 13.93 -6.76 4.17
C GLY A 161 13.69 -5.85 2.96
N GLY A 162 13.86 -4.53 3.00
CA GLY A 162 13.58 -3.66 1.84
C GLY A 162 14.32 -4.08 0.56
N ALA A 163 15.64 -4.25 0.65
CA ALA A 163 16.48 -4.74 -0.45
C ALA A 163 16.10 -6.18 -0.90
N ARG A 164 15.59 -7.01 0.03
CA ARG A 164 15.15 -8.39 -0.29
C ARG A 164 13.86 -8.42 -1.10
N ILE A 165 12.93 -7.48 -0.87
CA ILE A 165 11.72 -7.35 -1.69
C ILE A 165 12.06 -6.99 -3.12
N GLN A 166 12.91 -5.98 -3.32
CA GLN A 166 13.30 -5.56 -4.66
C GLN A 166 13.97 -6.71 -5.43
N ALA A 167 14.88 -7.45 -4.78
CA ALA A 167 15.49 -8.63 -5.38
C ALA A 167 14.45 -9.72 -5.76
N ARG A 168 13.44 -9.96 -4.91
CA ARG A 168 12.36 -10.93 -5.20
C ARG A 168 11.46 -10.46 -6.35
N LEU A 169 11.14 -9.16 -6.41
CA LEU A 169 10.39 -8.56 -7.51
C LEU A 169 11.13 -8.74 -8.84
N LEU A 170 12.42 -8.42 -8.89
CA LEU A 170 13.24 -8.60 -10.08
C LEU A 170 13.30 -10.07 -10.51
N LYS A 171 13.50 -10.99 -9.56
CA LYS A 171 13.48 -12.44 -9.83
C LYS A 171 12.12 -12.91 -10.38
N ALA A 172 11.01 -12.42 -9.82
CA ALA A 172 9.68 -12.74 -10.30
C ALA A 172 9.44 -12.17 -11.71
N ALA A 173 9.87 -10.93 -11.97
CA ALA A 173 9.72 -10.27 -13.26
C ALA A 173 10.41 -11.05 -14.39
N ILE A 174 11.62 -11.60 -14.15
CA ILE A 174 12.36 -12.42 -15.13
C ILE A 174 11.58 -13.69 -15.54
N ARG A 175 10.76 -14.25 -14.64
CA ARG A 175 9.98 -15.46 -14.95
C ARG A 175 8.84 -15.22 -15.92
N ILE A 176 8.34 -13.98 -16.04
CA ILE A 176 7.22 -13.62 -16.93
C ILE A 176 7.57 -13.88 -18.40
N PRO A 177 8.65 -13.32 -18.98
CA PRO A 177 9.00 -13.60 -20.37
C PRO A 177 9.38 -15.07 -20.58
N ILE A 178 10.03 -15.72 -19.61
CA ILE A 178 10.36 -17.16 -19.69
C ILE A 178 9.09 -18.01 -19.82
N PHE A 179 8.08 -17.72 -18.99
CA PHE A 179 6.81 -18.43 -19.02
C PHE A 179 6.05 -18.19 -20.33
N ALA A 180 6.04 -16.95 -20.83
CA ALA A 180 5.45 -16.63 -22.13
C ALA A 180 6.17 -17.35 -23.29
N ALA A 181 7.51 -17.38 -23.26
CA ALA A 181 8.31 -18.09 -24.26
C ALA A 181 8.06 -19.62 -24.22
N ALA A 182 7.91 -20.20 -23.02
CA ALA A 182 7.58 -21.62 -22.87
C ALA A 182 6.23 -21.97 -23.51
N TRP A 183 5.20 -21.13 -23.33
CA TRP A 183 3.93 -21.28 -24.04
C TRP A 183 4.10 -21.15 -25.55
N GLY A 184 4.81 -20.12 -26.01
CA GLY A 184 5.09 -19.92 -27.45
C GLY A 184 5.78 -21.13 -28.09
N ALA A 185 6.79 -21.69 -27.42
CA ALA A 185 7.48 -22.90 -27.85
C ALA A 185 6.53 -24.12 -27.88
N ALA A 186 5.69 -24.30 -26.86
CA ALA A 186 4.72 -25.39 -26.81
C ALA A 186 3.72 -25.33 -27.98
N PHE A 187 3.20 -24.13 -28.31
CA PHE A 187 2.33 -23.94 -29.47
C PHE A 187 3.05 -24.11 -30.82
N SER A 188 4.37 -23.94 -30.86
CA SER A 188 5.16 -24.08 -32.10
C SER A 188 5.55 -25.54 -32.40
N VAL A 189 5.74 -26.35 -31.36
CA VAL A 189 6.28 -27.72 -31.48
C VAL A 189 5.21 -28.81 -31.33
N LEU A 190 4.18 -28.57 -30.52
CA LEU A 190 3.15 -29.56 -30.23
C LEU A 190 1.89 -29.35 -31.09
N PRO A 191 1.11 -30.42 -31.35
CA PRO A 191 -0.24 -30.27 -31.89
C PRO A 191 -1.06 -29.29 -31.04
N THR A 192 -1.67 -28.29 -31.68
CA THR A 192 -2.29 -27.12 -31.01
C THR A 192 -3.31 -27.46 -29.92
N TRP A 193 -3.99 -28.60 -30.02
CA TRP A 193 -4.96 -29.04 -29.01
C TRP A 193 -4.31 -29.33 -27.65
N ILE A 194 -3.06 -29.81 -27.61
CA ILE A 194 -2.34 -30.13 -26.37
C ILE A 194 -2.09 -28.87 -25.53
N PRO A 195 -1.36 -27.84 -26.02
CA PRO A 195 -1.14 -26.61 -25.26
C PRO A 195 -2.45 -25.86 -25.01
N THR A 196 -3.46 -25.98 -25.89
CA THR A 196 -4.78 -25.38 -25.63
C THR A 196 -5.47 -25.98 -24.40
N LEU A 197 -5.51 -27.32 -24.29
CA LEU A 197 -6.08 -27.99 -23.10
C LEU A 197 -5.28 -27.67 -21.83
N ALA A 198 -3.95 -27.68 -21.93
CA ALA A 198 -3.08 -27.32 -20.81
C ALA A 198 -3.31 -25.87 -20.36
N LEU A 199 -3.47 -24.94 -21.31
CA LEU A 199 -3.73 -23.53 -21.03
C LEU A 199 -5.10 -23.36 -20.35
N ALA A 200 -6.14 -24.06 -20.83
CA ALA A 200 -7.45 -24.05 -20.20
C ALA A 200 -7.40 -24.58 -18.76
N GLY A 201 -6.68 -25.67 -18.52
CA GLY A 201 -6.46 -26.22 -17.17
C GLY A 201 -5.69 -25.26 -16.26
N TRP A 202 -4.67 -24.59 -16.78
CA TRP A 202 -3.90 -23.58 -16.05
C TRP A 202 -4.76 -22.37 -15.67
N ILE A 203 -5.57 -21.85 -16.61
CA ILE A 203 -6.52 -20.75 -16.35
C ILE A 203 -7.50 -21.16 -15.24
N ALA A 204 -8.10 -22.35 -15.34
CA ALA A 204 -9.01 -22.86 -14.31
C ALA A 204 -8.33 -22.95 -12.93
N LYS A 205 -7.05 -23.36 -12.88
CA LYS A 205 -6.26 -23.46 -11.65
C LYS A 205 -6.00 -22.11 -10.97
N ILE A 206 -5.61 -21.08 -11.73
CA ILE A 206 -5.21 -19.78 -11.15
C ILE A 206 -6.40 -18.85 -10.88
N THR A 207 -7.51 -19.04 -11.59
CA THR A 207 -8.69 -18.15 -11.55
C THR A 207 -9.21 -17.90 -10.12
N PRO A 208 -9.36 -18.91 -9.24
CA PRO A 208 -9.81 -18.68 -7.87
C PRO A 208 -8.88 -17.71 -7.12
N GLY A 209 -7.57 -17.88 -7.24
CA GLY A 209 -6.58 -17.01 -6.58
C GLY A 209 -6.60 -15.58 -7.12
N VAL A 210 -6.70 -15.40 -8.44
CA VAL A 210 -6.81 -14.08 -9.06
C VAL A 210 -8.11 -13.38 -8.65
N ARG A 211 -9.23 -14.12 -8.57
CA ARG A 211 -10.50 -13.59 -8.05
C ARG A 211 -10.39 -13.16 -6.59
N THR A 212 -9.71 -13.95 -5.76
CA THR A 212 -9.46 -13.58 -4.35
C THR A 212 -8.66 -12.29 -4.24
N ILE A 213 -7.59 -12.11 -5.05
CA ILE A 213 -6.86 -10.84 -5.11
C ILE A 213 -7.82 -9.72 -5.52
N ASN A 214 -8.52 -9.86 -6.65
CA ASN A 214 -9.39 -8.79 -7.15
C ASN A 214 -10.47 -8.33 -6.16
N ARG A 215 -10.95 -9.24 -5.29
CA ARG A 215 -11.95 -8.97 -4.26
C ARG A 215 -11.37 -8.39 -2.98
N ARG A 216 -10.24 -8.94 -2.50
CA ARG A 216 -9.63 -8.53 -1.21
C ARG A 216 -8.69 -7.35 -1.35
N PHE A 217 -8.27 -7.02 -2.55
CA PHE A 217 -7.35 -5.92 -2.77
C PHE A 217 -8.11 -4.60 -2.78
N GLN A 218 -7.74 -3.72 -1.85
CA GLN A 218 -8.47 -2.49 -1.59
C GLN A 218 -8.54 -1.59 -2.83
N ASN A 219 -9.75 -1.13 -3.10
CA ASN A 219 -10.02 -0.22 -4.20
C ASN A 219 -11.21 0.68 -3.88
N VAL A 220 -10.91 1.75 -3.16
CA VAL A 220 -11.85 2.79 -2.78
C VAL A 220 -12.24 3.62 -4.01
N GLY A 221 -13.53 3.91 -4.15
CA GLY A 221 -14.09 4.70 -5.25
C GLY A 221 -13.71 6.19 -5.16
N PRO A 222 -13.85 6.97 -6.25
CA PRO A 222 -13.77 8.43 -6.18
C PRO A 222 -14.83 8.97 -5.21
N GLY A 223 -14.45 9.81 -4.24
CA GLY A 223 -15.39 10.47 -3.32
C GLY A 223 -15.70 9.72 -2.02
N GLU A 224 -15.31 8.45 -1.86
CA GLU A 224 -15.44 7.75 -0.58
C GLU A 224 -14.51 8.37 0.47
N ASN A 225 -15.03 8.67 1.66
CA ASN A 225 -14.29 9.36 2.71
C ASN A 225 -13.57 8.33 3.61
N PRO A 226 -12.37 8.62 4.14
CA PRO A 226 -11.66 7.72 5.06
C PRO A 226 -12.46 7.44 6.34
N ALA A 227 -13.38 8.35 6.70
CA ALA A 227 -14.24 8.29 7.88
C ALA A 227 -15.49 7.40 7.71
N GLY A 228 -15.52 6.50 6.72
CA GLY A 228 -16.70 5.69 6.39
C GLY A 228 -17.05 4.60 7.41
N VAL A 229 -17.40 4.98 8.66
CA VAL A 229 -18.60 4.58 9.43
C VAL A 229 -18.87 5.68 10.48
N ALA A 230 -19.49 6.78 10.06
CA ALA A 230 -20.37 7.61 10.90
C ALA A 230 -21.15 8.57 10.00
N SER A 231 -22.23 8.07 9.41
CA SER A 231 -23.35 8.90 8.97
C SER A 231 -24.60 8.09 9.22
N ASP A 232 -25.24 8.41 10.36
CA ASP A 232 -26.59 8.07 10.84
C ASP A 232 -27.23 6.74 10.43
#